data_AF-B0C7X5-F1
#
_entry.id   AF-B0C7X5-F1
#
_cell.length_a   1.000
_cell.length_b   1.000
_cell.length_c   1.000
_cell.angle_alpha   90.00
_cell.angle_beta   90.00
_cell.angle_gamma   90.00
#
_symmetry.space_group_name_H-M   'P 1'
#
loop_
_entity.id
_entity.type
_entity.pdbx_description
1 polymer ?
#
loop_
_entity_poly.entity_id
_entity_poly.type
_entity_poly.pdbx_seq_one_letter_code
_entity_poly.pdbx_strand_id
1 'polypeptide(L)'
;MAATEITALIASSLATFLQIYFALLIIRILLSWFPNIDWSSAPFSVLSQLTDPYLNIFRSIIPPLGGIDFSPILAIFLLQFLQQAVTGIAV
;
A
#
# COMPACT_ATOMS: atom_id res chain seq x y z
N MET A 1 6.95 25.46 19.76
CA MET A 1 7.18 24.22 20.53
C MET A 1 5.95 23.30 20.49
N ALA A 2 4.75 23.71 20.95
CA ALA A 2 3.57 22.84 20.84
C ALA A 2 3.11 22.52 19.40
N ALA A 3 3.12 23.52 18.50
CA ALA A 3 2.69 23.31 17.10
C ALA A 3 3.61 22.33 16.34
N THR A 4 4.92 22.44 16.55
CA THR A 4 5.94 21.56 15.94
C THR A 4 5.84 20.12 16.44
N GLU A 5 5.51 19.91 17.72
CA GLU A 5 5.28 18.58 18.29
C GLU A 5 4.03 17.91 17.71
N ILE A 6 2.94 18.67 17.54
CA ILE A 6 1.72 18.16 16.92
C ILE A 6 1.98 17.78 15.45
N THR A 7 2.70 18.62 14.70
CA THR A 7 3.07 18.30 13.31
C THR A 7 3.93 17.04 13.22
N ALA A 8 4.92 16.88 14.11
CA ALA A 8 5.76 15.68 14.15
C ALA A 8 4.96 14.42 14.53
N LEU A 9 4.00 14.53 15.45
CA LEU A 9 3.16 13.41 15.86
C LEU A 9 2.19 12.97 14.74
N ILE A 10 1.63 13.92 14.01
CA ILE A 10 0.80 13.65 12.82
C ILE A 10 1.67 13.01 11.72
N ALA A 11 2.85 13.57 11.44
CA ALA A 11 3.74 13.07 10.40
C ALA A 11 4.23 11.63 10.68
N SER A 12 4.61 11.35 11.94
CA SER A 12 5.04 10.01 12.37
C SER A 12 3.90 8.98 12.36
N SER A 13 2.70 9.38 12.78
CA SER A 13 1.51 8.53 12.71
C SER A 13 1.16 8.19 11.25
N LEU A 14 1.21 9.18 10.35
CA LEU A 14 0.98 8.98 8.93
C LEU A 14 2.06 8.11 8.30
N ALA A 15 3.33 8.32 8.64
CA ALA A 15 4.44 7.51 8.16
C ALA A 15 4.28 6.04 8.58
N THR A 16 3.86 5.79 9.84
CA THR A 16 3.58 4.44 10.35
C THR A 16 2.41 3.80 9.60
N PHE A 17 1.33 4.55 9.37
CA PHE A 17 0.19 4.08 8.60
C PHE A 17 0.59 3.69 7.16
N LEU A 18 1.36 4.54 6.49
CA LEU A 18 1.89 4.24 5.15
C LEU A 18 2.76 3.00 5.16
N GLN A 19 3.58 2.80 6.19
CA GLN A 19 4.42 1.59 6.32
C GLN A 19 3.59 0.31 6.53
N ILE A 20 2.50 0.38 7.31
CA ILE A 20 1.58 -0.76 7.46
C ILE A 20 0.88 -1.04 6.13
N TYR A 21 0.41 0.01 5.45
CA TYR A 21 -0.24 -0.12 4.15
C TYR A 21 0.71 -0.71 3.09
N PHE A 22 1.98 -0.33 3.13
CA PHE A 22 3.05 -0.92 2.32
C PHE A 22 3.16 -2.43 2.55
N ALA A 23 3.23 -2.86 3.81
CA ALA A 23 3.29 -4.27 4.15
C ALA A 23 2.06 -5.04 3.66
N LEU A 24 0.85 -4.47 3.78
CA LEU A 24 -0.38 -5.05 3.26
C LEU A 24 -0.35 -5.22 1.73
N LEU A 25 0.17 -4.23 1.00
CA LEU A 25 0.36 -4.34 -0.45
C LEU A 25 1.36 -5.44 -0.80
N ILE A 26 2.48 -5.54 -0.09
CA ILE A 26 3.44 -6.64 -0.30
C ILE A 26 2.77 -8.00 -0.08
N ILE A 27 2.01 -8.17 1.00
CA ILE A 27 1.28 -9.41 1.27
C ILE A 27 0.28 -9.69 0.14
N ARG A 28 -0.48 -8.69 -0.32
CA ARG A 28 -1.44 -8.83 -1.43
C ARG A 28 -0.77 -9.31 -2.72
N ILE A 29 0.43 -8.84 -3.02
CA ILE A 29 1.23 -9.23 -4.20
C ILE A 29 1.73 -10.65 -4.06
N LEU A 30 2.35 -10.97 -2.92
CA LEU A 30 2.88 -12.31 -2.69
C LEU A 30 1.76 -13.34 -2.78
N LEU A 31 0.58 -13.02 -2.23
CA LEU A 31 -0.61 -13.87 -2.29
C LEU A 31 -1.23 -13.94 -3.69
N SER A 32 -1.13 -12.89 -4.52
CA SER A 32 -1.66 -12.94 -5.91
C SER A 32 -0.87 -13.90 -6.80
N TRP A 33 0.36 -14.25 -6.44
CA TRP A 33 1.14 -15.28 -7.14
C TRP A 33 0.64 -16.70 -6.83
N PHE A 34 -0.20 -16.87 -5.80
CA PHE A 34 -0.79 -18.16 -5.46
C PHE A 34 -2.21 -18.27 -6.06
N PRO A 35 -2.41 -19.06 -7.12
CA PRO A 35 -3.71 -19.19 -7.78
C PRO A 35 -4.78 -19.90 -6.93
N ASN A 36 -4.39 -20.53 -5.82
CA ASN A 36 -5.28 -21.25 -4.91
C ASN A 36 -5.87 -20.39 -3.77
N ILE A 37 -5.58 -19.08 -3.72
CA ILE A 37 -6.10 -18.20 -2.67
C ILE A 37 -7.53 -17.78 -2.98
N ASP A 38 -8.45 -18.04 -2.04
CA ASP A 38 -9.82 -17.56 -2.11
C ASP A 38 -9.94 -16.14 -1.54
N TRP A 39 -9.97 -15.16 -2.45
CA TRP A 39 -10.12 -13.74 -2.16
C TRP A 39 -11.48 -13.35 -1.56
N SER A 40 -12.46 -14.26 -1.54
CA SER A 40 -13.77 -14.06 -0.92
C SER A 40 -13.80 -14.49 0.56
N SER A 41 -12.84 -15.31 0.98
CA SER A 41 -12.72 -15.81 2.35
C SER A 41 -11.98 -14.82 3.25
N ALA A 42 -12.38 -14.72 4.52
CA ALA A 42 -11.61 -14.00 5.52
C ALA A 42 -10.34 -14.81 5.88
N PRO A 43 -9.15 -14.18 6.00
CA PRO A 43 -8.88 -12.74 6.08
C PRO A 43 -8.61 -12.04 4.73
N PHE A 44 -8.54 -12.77 3.62
CA PHE A 44 -8.15 -12.24 2.30
C PHE A 44 -9.17 -11.26 1.71
N SER A 45 -10.45 -11.42 2.04
CA SER A 45 -11.53 -10.51 1.62
C SER A 45 -11.39 -9.11 2.21
N VAL A 46 -10.83 -8.97 3.41
CA VAL A 46 -10.55 -7.67 4.03
C VAL A 46 -9.34 -7.04 3.36
N LEU A 47 -8.32 -7.84 3.07
CA LEU A 47 -7.12 -7.38 2.38
C LEU A 47 -7.46 -6.88 0.96
N SER A 48 -8.27 -7.62 0.21
CA SER A 48 -8.73 -7.19 -1.12
C SER A 48 -9.56 -5.91 -1.03
N GLN A 49 -10.51 -5.80 -0.10
CA GLN A 49 -11.29 -4.57 0.07
C GLN A 49 -10.44 -3.32 0.39
N LEU A 50 -9.35 -3.47 1.14
CA LEU A 50 -8.45 -2.36 1.49
C LEU A 50 -7.43 -2.01 0.39
N THR A 51 -6.96 -3.02 -0.35
CA THR A 51 -5.89 -2.85 -1.35
C THR A 51 -6.44 -2.68 -2.76
N ASP A 52 -7.59 -3.27 -3.10
CA ASP A 52 -8.17 -3.25 -4.44
C ASP A 52 -8.53 -1.83 -4.92
N PRO A 53 -9.12 -0.92 -4.13
CA PRO A 53 -9.41 0.44 -4.60
C PRO A 53 -8.14 1.17 -5.05
N TYR A 54 -7.05 1.00 -4.31
CA TYR A 54 -5.74 1.57 -4.65
C TYR A 54 -5.14 0.88 -5.87
N LEU A 55 -5.10 -0.46 -5.88
CA LEU A 55 -4.58 -1.24 -7.00
C LEU A 55 -5.38 -1.03 -8.28
N ASN A 56 -6.70 -0.79 -8.22
CA ASN A 56 -7.55 -0.60 -9.38
C ASN A 56 -7.21 0.69 -10.16
N ILE A 57 -6.73 1.72 -9.45
CA ILE A 57 -6.20 2.95 -10.08
C ILE A 57 -4.98 2.59 -10.94
N PHE A 58 -4.10 1.73 -10.45
CA PHE A 58 -2.90 1.30 -11.19
C PHE A 58 -3.20 0.20 -12.23
N ARG A 59 -4.20 -0.66 -12.01
CA ARG A 59 -4.65 -1.67 -13.00
C ARG A 59 -5.24 -1.03 -14.26
N SER A 60 -5.82 0.17 -14.15
CA SER A 60 -6.22 0.94 -15.34
C SER A 60 -5.04 1.39 -16.20
N ILE A 61 -3.85 1.54 -15.61
CA ILE A 61 -2.63 1.94 -16.33
C ILE A 61 -1.88 0.70 -16.85
N ILE A 62 -1.76 -0.34 -16.03
CA ILE A 62 -1.11 -1.60 -16.39
C ILE A 62 -2.07 -2.76 -16.13
N PRO A 63 -2.70 -3.32 -17.19
CA PRO A 63 -3.55 -4.50 -17.06
C PRO A 63 -2.77 -5.67 -16.47
N PRO A 64 -3.43 -6.55 -15.69
CA PRO A 64 -2.81 -7.79 -15.23
C PRO A 64 -2.39 -8.65 -16.44
N LEU A 65 -1.11 -8.98 -16.55
CA LEU A 65 -0.60 -9.86 -17.60
C LEU A 65 -0.54 -11.29 -17.05
N GLY A 66 -1.40 -12.17 -17.56
CA GLY A 66 -1.34 -13.60 -17.26
C GLY A 66 -1.71 -13.99 -15.81
N GLY A 67 -2.61 -13.24 -15.17
CA GLY A 67 -3.03 -13.51 -13.78
C GLY A 67 -2.06 -13.02 -12.71
N ILE A 68 -0.90 -12.48 -13.11
CA ILE A 68 0.06 -11.83 -12.23
C ILE A 68 -0.12 -10.32 -12.34
N ASP A 69 -0.54 -9.69 -11.24
CA ASP A 69 -0.65 -8.24 -11.15
C ASP A 69 0.75 -7.62 -11.00
N PHE A 70 1.23 -6.94 -12.04
CA PHE A 70 2.46 -6.11 -11.99
C PHE A 70 2.18 -4.64 -11.61
N SER A 71 0.92 -4.22 -11.64
CA SER A 71 0.43 -2.94 -11.11
C SER A 71 0.95 -2.58 -9.70
N PRO A 72 1.21 -3.53 -8.77
CA PRO A 72 1.66 -3.20 -7.43
C PRO A 72 3.11 -2.72 -7.35
N ILE A 73 3.94 -2.99 -8.36
CA ILE A 73 5.35 -2.53 -8.40
C ILE A 73 5.39 -1.00 -8.50
N LEU A 74 4.56 -0.41 -9.37
CA LEU A 74 4.41 1.05 -9.45
C LEU A 74 3.81 1.63 -8.16
N ALA A 75 2.85 0.93 -7.57
CA ALA A 75 2.22 1.32 -6.32
C ALA A 75 3.24 1.36 -5.16
N ILE A 76 4.11 0.35 -5.06
CA ILE A 76 5.23 0.29 -4.12
C ILE A 76 6.20 1.46 -4.34
N PHE A 77 6.57 1.74 -5.59
CA PHE A 77 7.49 2.83 -5.91
C PHE A 77 6.91 4.20 -5.52
N LEU A 78 5.63 4.43 -5.82
CA LEU A 78 4.94 5.66 -5.44
C LEU A 78 4.84 5.78 -3.92
N LEU A 79 4.52 4.69 -3.23
CA LEU A 79 4.37 4.68 -1.78
C LEU A 79 5.71 4.91 -1.06
N GLN A 80 6.81 4.33 -1.54
CA GLN A 80 8.15 4.61 -1.03
C GLN A 80 8.54 6.08 -1.24
N PHE A 81 8.23 6.64 -2.41
CA PHE A 81 8.47 8.06 -2.67
C PHE A 81 7.68 8.96 -1.72
N LEU A 82 6.40 8.65 -1.48
CA LEU A 82 5.56 9.36 -0.52
C LEU A 82 6.07 9.21 0.91
N GLN A 83 6.51 8.01 1.30
CA GLN A 83 7.07 7.77 2.63
C GLN A 83 8.32 8.62 2.87
N GLN A 84 9.23 8.66 1.89
CA GLN A 84 10.44 9.48 1.96
C GLN A 84 10.14 10.99 1.97
N ALA A 85 9.12 11.43 1.24
CA ALA A 85 8.67 12.82 1.28
C ALA A 85 8.12 13.20 2.67
N VAL A 86 7.30 12.32 3.28
CA VAL A 86 6.72 12.57 4.60
C VAL A 86 7.77 12.53 5.71
N THR A 87 8.68 11.54 5.70
CA THR A 87 9.78 11.48 6.68
C THR A 87 10.77 12.63 6.52
N GLY A 88 11.01 13.09 5.29
CA GLY A 88 11.85 14.27 5.04
C GLY A 88 11.25 15.59 5.55
N ILE A 89 9.93 15.69 5.69
CA ILE A 89 9.23 16.86 6.28
C ILE A 89 9.17 16.77 7.82
N ALA A 90 9.29 15.57 8.37
CA ALA A 90 9.24 15.32 9.82
C ALA A 90 10.57 15.61 10.55
N VAL A 91 11.66 15.85 9.80
CA VAL A 91 13.01 16.18 10.31
C VAL A 91 13.22 17.69 10.39
#